data_AF-A0A2V5Q8N8-F1
#
_entry.id   AF-A0A2V5Q8N8-F1
#
_cell.length_a   1.000
_cell.length_b   1.000
_cell.length_c   1.000
_cell.angle_alpha   90.00
_cell.angle_beta   90.00
_cell.angle_gamma   90.00
#
_symmetry.space_group_name_H-M   'P 1'
#
loop_
_entity.id
_entity.type
_entity.pdbx_description
1 polymer ?
#
loop_
_entity_poly.entity_id
_entity_poly.type
_entity_poly.pdbx_seq_one_letter_code
_entity_poly.pdbx_strand_id
1 'polypeptide(L)'
;MNKNSFRKTVATVLFSILASALSVYAQENPQIPPTAPPAVAGPNDIARFLAGMPASPNSPLAPLMRDPAWQEHSAFFEKEFTNLNLRQLQKLHAWQGTYLPETTQPISVAFYMFSGPDFLYVDQFFPRASVYVLCGKESMGPLPDPLRVANLSGALGNLENAMKSSLATTYFITKDMKVDLQQQTLSGVLPILYAFIARADKSITSVAYGALNGNGAFQESAPVKRGGSIPGVRINYTDNQSGDSQTMYYFTTDISDGGIKSNPAFLKFCQRFGTGSSFLKSSSYLMFEDGFATIRNFILEHSNRIVQDDSGIPLAYFNPDKWHLRLFGSYLRPIELFKQHYQPRLQELFAQSNPPPLDFGFGYRWNYKEANLMVAERK
;
A
#
# COMPACT_ATOMS: atom_id res chain seq x y z
N MET A 1 90.27 -14.08 -61.31
CA MET A 1 90.89 -15.38 -61.65
C MET A 1 89.84 -16.48 -61.55
N ASN A 2 89.75 -17.28 -62.63
CA ASN A 2 89.16 -18.61 -62.83
C ASN A 2 87.92 -19.03 -62.03
N LYS A 3 86.78 -19.24 -62.70
CA LYS A 3 86.44 -20.45 -63.50
C LYS A 3 86.52 -21.73 -62.66
N ASN A 4 85.36 -22.32 -62.34
CA ASN A 4 85.04 -23.59 -62.98
C ASN A 4 83.56 -23.97 -62.89
N SER A 5 83.07 -24.32 -64.07
CA SER A 5 81.77 -24.87 -64.40
C SER A 5 81.78 -26.37 -64.14
N PHE A 6 80.71 -26.91 -63.57
CA PHE A 6 80.25 -28.26 -63.92
C PHE A 6 78.73 -28.23 -64.12
N ARG A 7 78.29 -29.01 -65.10
CA ARG A 7 77.07 -28.85 -65.89
C ARG A 7 76.17 -30.06 -65.66
N LYS A 8 74.86 -29.85 -65.86
CA LYS A 8 73.75 -30.84 -66.03
C LYS A 8 73.11 -31.28 -64.70
N THR A 9 71.79 -31.28 -64.51
CA THR A 9 70.73 -31.70 -65.44
C THR A 9 69.40 -30.97 -65.16
N VAL A 10 68.60 -30.84 -66.23
CA VAL A 10 67.33 -30.13 -66.37
C VAL A 10 66.20 -30.77 -65.54
N ALA A 11 65.45 -29.93 -64.82
CA ALA A 11 64.05 -30.15 -64.49
C ALA A 11 63.34 -28.78 -64.49
N THR A 12 62.64 -28.48 -65.58
CA THR A 12 61.85 -27.26 -65.75
C THR A 12 60.53 -27.44 -64.99
N VAL A 13 60.41 -26.85 -63.80
CA VAL A 13 59.12 -26.70 -63.10
C VAL A 13 58.79 -25.21 -63.08
N LEU A 14 57.72 -24.85 -63.80
CA LEU A 14 57.15 -23.51 -63.80
C LEU A 14 56.69 -23.13 -62.39
N PHE A 15 57.36 -22.14 -61.79
CA PHE A 15 56.87 -21.44 -60.61
C PHE A 15 55.94 -20.32 -61.06
N SER A 16 54.63 -20.58 -60.99
CA SER A 16 53.62 -19.53 -61.00
C SER A 16 53.72 -18.77 -59.68
N ILE A 17 54.14 -17.51 -59.75
CA ILE A 17 54.14 -16.56 -58.63
C ILE A 17 52.67 -16.24 -58.32
N LEU A 18 52.08 -16.96 -57.37
CA LEU A 18 50.83 -16.54 -56.72
C LEU A 18 51.19 -15.48 -55.68
N ALA A 19 50.66 -14.27 -55.85
CA ALA A 19 50.69 -13.24 -54.83
C ALA A 19 49.97 -13.75 -53.58
N SER A 20 50.72 -14.05 -52.52
CA SER A 20 50.20 -14.34 -51.19
C SER A 20 49.64 -13.03 -50.61
N ALA A 21 48.34 -12.84 -50.73
CA ALA A 21 47.60 -11.90 -49.90
C ALA A 21 47.76 -12.36 -48.45
N LEU A 22 48.49 -11.58 -47.65
CA LEU A 22 48.46 -11.68 -46.20
C LEU A 22 47.04 -11.32 -45.73
N SER A 23 46.19 -12.32 -45.57
CA SER A 23 44.96 -12.17 -44.80
C SER A 23 45.37 -11.93 -43.35
N VAL A 24 45.34 -10.67 -42.93
CA VAL A 24 45.33 -10.32 -41.51
C VAL A 24 44.04 -10.91 -40.95
N TYR A 25 44.15 -12.03 -40.26
CA TYR A 25 43.08 -12.50 -39.39
C TYR A 25 42.96 -11.49 -38.26
N ALA A 26 41.95 -10.61 -38.34
CA ALA A 26 41.52 -9.87 -37.17
C ALA A 26 41.11 -10.89 -36.11
N GLN A 27 41.83 -10.95 -34.99
CA GLN A 27 41.32 -11.60 -33.79
C GLN A 27 40.02 -10.89 -33.43
N GLU A 28 38.90 -11.55 -33.65
CA GLU A 28 37.60 -11.14 -33.13
C GLU A 28 37.74 -11.19 -31.60
N ASN A 29 37.87 -10.01 -31.01
CA ASN A 29 37.89 -9.83 -29.57
C ASN A 29 36.58 -10.45 -29.03
N PRO A 30 36.58 -11.34 -28.01
CA PRO A 30 35.36 -11.92 -27.51
C PRO A 30 34.39 -10.79 -27.15
N GLN A 31 33.31 -10.67 -27.90
CA GLN A 31 32.22 -9.76 -27.57
C GLN A 31 31.68 -10.24 -26.22
N ILE A 32 32.02 -9.51 -25.16
CA ILE A 32 31.38 -9.66 -23.86
C ILE A 32 29.88 -9.49 -24.14
N PRO A 33 29.04 -10.53 -23.88
CA PRO A 33 27.61 -10.40 -24.08
C PRO A 33 27.14 -9.15 -23.33
N PRO A 34 26.20 -8.34 -23.88
CA PRO A 34 25.61 -7.27 -23.09
C PRO A 34 25.15 -7.88 -21.78
N THR A 35 25.71 -7.39 -20.66
CA THR A 35 25.34 -7.84 -19.33
C THR A 35 23.84 -7.74 -19.26
N ALA A 36 23.15 -8.89 -19.04
CA ALA A 36 21.71 -8.89 -18.89
C ALA A 36 21.36 -7.80 -17.87
N PRO A 37 20.36 -6.94 -18.13
CA PRO A 37 19.95 -5.95 -17.15
C PRO A 37 19.75 -6.66 -15.81
N PRO A 38 20.23 -6.09 -14.68
CA PRO A 38 20.12 -6.74 -13.38
C PRO A 38 18.68 -7.21 -13.20
N ALA A 39 18.51 -8.48 -12.81
CA ALA A 39 17.19 -9.08 -12.69
C ALA A 39 16.37 -8.28 -11.66
N VAL A 40 15.39 -7.52 -12.13
CA VAL A 40 14.49 -6.75 -11.27
C VAL A 40 13.32 -7.64 -10.89
N ALA A 41 13.09 -7.82 -9.59
CA ALA A 41 11.91 -8.51 -9.10
C ALA A 41 10.64 -7.74 -9.51
N GLY A 42 9.64 -8.44 -10.03
CA GLY A 42 8.34 -7.82 -10.32
C GLY A 42 7.69 -7.28 -9.02
N PRO A 43 6.86 -6.23 -9.09
CA PRO A 43 6.25 -5.64 -7.90
C PRO A 43 5.39 -6.63 -7.11
N ASN A 44 4.74 -7.60 -7.78
CA ASN A 44 4.02 -8.67 -7.11
C ASN A 44 4.95 -9.61 -6.32
N ASP A 45 6.09 -9.99 -6.90
CA ASP A 45 7.06 -10.85 -6.20
C ASP A 45 7.63 -10.15 -4.97
N ILE A 46 7.90 -8.84 -5.08
CA ILE A 46 8.32 -8.01 -3.94
C ILE A 46 7.21 -8.00 -2.87
N ALA A 47 5.95 -7.78 -3.26
CA ALA A 47 4.83 -7.75 -2.33
C ALA A 47 4.66 -9.08 -1.59
N ARG A 48 4.73 -10.20 -2.31
CA ARG A 48 4.67 -11.54 -1.73
C ARG A 48 5.84 -11.80 -0.79
N PHE A 49 7.07 -11.45 -1.20
CA PHE A 49 8.26 -11.60 -0.38
C PHE A 49 8.14 -10.83 0.94
N LEU A 50 7.72 -9.55 0.88
CA LEU A 50 7.49 -8.70 2.05
C LEU A 50 6.31 -9.16 2.90
N ALA A 51 5.34 -9.85 2.31
CA ALA A 51 4.22 -10.46 3.03
C ALA A 51 4.60 -11.79 3.70
N GLY A 52 5.85 -12.25 3.60
CA GLY A 52 6.26 -13.59 4.06
C GLY A 52 5.58 -14.71 3.27
N MET A 53 5.18 -14.44 2.01
CA MET A 53 4.55 -15.39 1.10
C MET A 53 5.54 -15.80 0.00
N PRO A 54 5.47 -17.03 -0.52
CA PRO A 54 6.38 -17.49 -1.56
C PRO A 54 6.20 -16.66 -2.84
N ALA A 55 7.27 -16.04 -3.32
CA ALA A 55 7.34 -15.39 -4.64
C ALA A 55 7.45 -16.45 -5.77
N SER A 56 7.38 -16.01 -7.03
CA SER A 56 7.59 -16.90 -8.18
C SER A 56 8.93 -17.65 -8.08
N PRO A 57 9.01 -18.96 -8.39
CA PRO A 57 10.28 -19.69 -8.44
C PRO A 57 11.30 -19.11 -9.43
N ASN A 58 10.82 -18.40 -10.46
CA ASN A 58 11.65 -17.73 -11.45
C ASN A 58 12.04 -16.30 -11.02
N SER A 59 11.58 -15.85 -9.86
CA SER A 59 11.90 -14.54 -9.33
C SER A 59 13.37 -14.46 -8.90
N PRO A 60 14.07 -13.33 -9.11
CA PRO A 60 15.39 -13.12 -8.53
C PRO A 60 15.38 -13.12 -6.98
N LEU A 61 14.20 -13.02 -6.34
CA LEU A 61 14.04 -13.16 -4.89
C LEU A 61 14.08 -14.62 -4.40
N ALA A 62 13.98 -15.61 -5.30
CA ALA A 62 13.92 -17.02 -4.92
C ALA A 62 15.08 -17.51 -4.03
N PRO A 63 16.35 -17.08 -4.26
CA PRO A 63 17.45 -17.41 -3.36
C PRO A 63 17.27 -16.82 -1.95
N LEU A 64 16.75 -15.59 -1.82
CA LEU A 64 16.54 -14.94 -0.52
C LEU A 64 15.48 -15.66 0.32
N MET A 65 14.54 -16.37 -0.29
CA MET A 65 13.55 -17.17 0.44
C MET A 65 14.13 -18.42 1.13
N ARG A 66 15.39 -18.77 0.83
CA ARG A 66 16.11 -19.85 1.53
C ARG A 66 16.89 -19.34 2.74
N ASP A 67 16.98 -18.02 2.90
CA ASP A 67 17.62 -17.41 4.06
C ASP A 67 16.80 -17.72 5.34
N PRO A 68 17.43 -18.20 6.42
CA PRO A 68 16.73 -18.48 7.67
C PRO A 68 15.92 -17.27 8.18
N ALA A 69 16.43 -16.05 8.02
CA ALA A 69 15.73 -14.85 8.46
C ALA A 69 14.42 -14.63 7.69
N TRP A 70 14.39 -14.98 6.39
CA TRP A 70 13.14 -14.91 5.62
C TRP A 70 12.17 -16.03 6.01
N GLN A 71 12.67 -17.22 6.32
CA GLN A 71 11.82 -18.34 6.78
C GLN A 71 11.16 -18.04 8.13
N GLU A 72 11.91 -17.45 9.06
CA GLU A 72 11.38 -16.96 10.34
C GLU A 72 10.32 -15.88 10.13
N HIS A 73 10.60 -14.90 9.26
CA HIS A 73 9.66 -13.86 8.88
C HIS A 73 8.36 -14.42 8.27
N SER A 74 8.48 -15.37 7.34
CA SER A 74 7.36 -16.06 6.71
C SER A 74 6.49 -16.78 7.75
N ALA A 75 7.11 -17.54 8.66
CA ALA A 75 6.41 -18.23 9.73
C ALA A 75 5.72 -17.26 10.72
N PHE A 76 6.39 -16.15 11.05
CA PHE A 76 5.82 -15.10 11.89
C PHE A 76 4.58 -14.48 11.25
N PHE A 77 4.66 -14.01 10.01
CA PHE A 77 3.51 -13.41 9.33
C PHE A 77 2.40 -14.43 9.07
N GLU A 78 2.72 -15.68 8.74
CA GLU A 78 1.69 -16.69 8.58
C GLU A 78 0.86 -16.89 9.86
N LYS A 79 1.54 -16.95 11.01
CA LYS A 79 0.89 -17.01 12.32
C LYS A 79 0.04 -15.77 12.59
N GLU A 80 0.59 -14.57 12.43
CA GLU A 80 -0.12 -13.33 12.78
C GLU A 80 -1.32 -13.06 11.85
N PHE A 81 -1.19 -13.29 10.54
CA PHE A 81 -2.29 -13.16 9.59
C PHE A 81 -3.36 -14.24 9.77
N THR A 82 -2.98 -15.49 10.11
CA THR A 82 -3.95 -16.53 10.48
C THR A 82 -4.77 -16.11 11.71
N ASN A 83 -4.09 -15.61 12.74
CA ASN A 83 -4.74 -15.13 13.96
C ASN A 83 -5.67 -13.93 13.67
N LEU A 84 -5.23 -12.99 12.84
CA LEU A 84 -6.05 -11.86 12.41
C LEU A 84 -7.31 -12.34 11.65
N ASN A 85 -7.14 -13.27 10.71
CA ASN A 85 -8.24 -13.80 9.91
C ASN A 85 -9.32 -14.46 10.78
N LEU A 86 -8.92 -15.40 11.65
CA LEU A 86 -9.85 -16.15 12.51
C LEU A 86 -10.53 -15.25 13.56
N ARG A 87 -9.78 -14.32 14.15
CA ARG A 87 -10.28 -13.48 15.25
C ARG A 87 -11.12 -12.29 14.75
N GLN A 88 -10.79 -11.75 13.58
CA GLN A 88 -11.34 -10.48 13.07
C GLN A 88 -12.01 -10.66 11.71
N LEU A 89 -11.27 -11.04 10.66
CA LEU A 89 -11.76 -10.88 9.29
C LEU A 89 -12.92 -11.81 8.94
N GLN A 90 -12.87 -13.09 9.33
CA GLN A 90 -13.99 -14.02 9.10
C GLN A 90 -15.28 -13.54 9.78
N LYS A 91 -15.16 -12.99 10.98
CA LYS A 91 -16.30 -12.45 11.73
C LYS A 91 -16.82 -11.16 11.10
N LEU A 92 -15.92 -10.30 10.63
CA LEU A 92 -16.25 -9.10 9.85
C LEU A 92 -17.04 -9.49 8.60
N HIS A 93 -16.58 -10.47 7.81
CA HIS A 93 -17.27 -10.90 6.59
C HIS A 93 -18.65 -11.50 6.88
N ALA A 94 -18.78 -12.34 7.92
CA ALA A 94 -20.07 -12.90 8.33
C ALA A 94 -21.05 -11.80 8.77
N TRP A 95 -20.57 -10.84 9.56
CA TRP A 95 -21.36 -9.67 9.98
C TRP A 95 -21.73 -8.79 8.79
N GLN A 96 -20.80 -8.51 7.88
CA GLN A 96 -21.02 -7.67 6.70
C GLN A 96 -22.05 -8.31 5.77
N GLY A 97 -21.99 -9.62 5.55
CA GLY A 97 -23.00 -10.34 4.75
C GLY A 97 -24.41 -10.26 5.34
N THR A 98 -24.53 -10.11 6.66
CA THR A 98 -25.82 -10.00 7.35
C THR A 98 -26.34 -8.56 7.40
N TYR A 99 -25.49 -7.61 7.75
CA TYR A 99 -25.92 -6.26 8.11
C TYR A 99 -25.57 -5.19 7.08
N LEU A 100 -24.52 -5.39 6.27
CA LEU A 100 -24.02 -4.44 5.28
C LEU A 100 -23.71 -5.07 3.90
N PRO A 101 -24.54 -5.96 3.32
CA PRO A 101 -24.22 -6.65 2.07
C PRO A 101 -23.95 -5.67 0.91
N GLU A 102 -24.59 -4.51 0.92
CA GLU A 102 -24.44 -3.42 -0.04
C GLU A 102 -23.02 -2.80 -0.09
N THR A 103 -22.18 -3.07 0.91
CA THR A 103 -20.78 -2.63 0.93
C THR A 103 -19.85 -3.50 0.08
N THR A 104 -20.31 -4.70 -0.28
CA THR A 104 -19.59 -5.63 -1.16
C THR A 104 -19.91 -5.42 -2.65
N GLN A 105 -20.81 -4.48 -2.97
CA GLN A 105 -21.13 -4.12 -4.35
C GLN A 105 -20.05 -3.22 -4.96
N PRO A 106 -19.85 -3.25 -6.29
CA PRO A 106 -18.90 -2.36 -6.95
C PRO A 106 -19.17 -0.88 -6.67
N ILE A 107 -18.12 -0.14 -6.34
CA ILE A 107 -18.16 1.33 -6.19
C ILE A 107 -17.02 1.98 -6.95
N SER A 108 -17.21 3.23 -7.39
CA SER A 108 -16.18 3.93 -8.16
C SER A 108 -14.96 4.30 -7.32
N VAL A 109 -15.17 4.77 -6.09
CA VAL A 109 -14.09 5.23 -5.21
C VAL A 109 -14.39 4.97 -3.73
N ALA A 110 -13.35 4.58 -2.99
CA ALA A 110 -13.32 4.54 -1.53
C ALA A 110 -12.28 5.54 -1.00
N PHE A 111 -12.71 6.44 -0.12
CA PHE A 111 -11.90 7.47 0.52
C PHE A 111 -11.52 7.07 1.95
N TYR A 112 -10.24 7.03 2.28
CA TYR A 112 -9.76 6.78 3.65
C TYR A 112 -8.74 7.85 4.07
N MET A 113 -9.26 9.00 4.50
CA MET A 113 -8.50 10.24 4.69
C MET A 113 -7.58 10.22 5.91
N PHE A 114 -7.79 9.31 6.86
CA PHE A 114 -6.94 9.14 8.03
C PHE A 114 -6.40 7.71 8.08
N SER A 115 -5.92 7.20 6.94
CA SER A 115 -5.60 5.77 6.79
C SER A 115 -4.31 5.37 7.47
N GLY A 116 -3.30 6.26 7.49
CA GLY A 116 -1.92 5.80 7.64
C GLY A 116 -1.64 4.66 6.63
N PRO A 117 -0.87 3.62 6.99
CA PRO A 117 -0.61 2.48 6.10
C PRO A 117 -1.73 1.42 6.08
N ASP A 118 -2.90 1.66 6.68
CA ASP A 118 -3.99 0.69 6.76
C ASP A 118 -4.80 0.60 5.46
N PHE A 119 -4.38 -0.28 4.55
CA PHE A 119 -5.17 -0.66 3.39
C PHE A 119 -6.17 -1.79 3.72
N LEU A 120 -5.77 -2.71 4.60
CA LEU A 120 -6.49 -3.96 4.81
C LEU A 120 -7.96 -3.72 5.17
N TYR A 121 -8.26 -2.83 6.12
CA TYR A 121 -9.64 -2.67 6.58
C TYR A 121 -10.56 -1.98 5.56
N VAL A 122 -10.09 -0.94 4.86
CA VAL A 122 -10.92 -0.29 3.82
C VAL A 122 -11.22 -1.28 2.69
N ASP A 123 -10.27 -2.15 2.37
CA ASP A 123 -10.43 -3.24 1.42
C ASP A 123 -11.45 -4.29 1.91
N GLN A 124 -11.41 -4.68 3.20
CA GLN A 124 -12.41 -5.63 3.72
C GLN A 124 -13.83 -5.06 3.73
N PHE A 125 -14.00 -3.76 4.01
CA PHE A 125 -15.32 -3.12 4.02
C PHE A 125 -15.82 -2.78 2.62
N PHE A 126 -14.93 -2.45 1.69
CA PHE A 126 -15.29 -2.08 0.32
C PHE A 126 -14.44 -2.87 -0.69
N PRO A 127 -14.57 -4.21 -0.76
CA PRO A 127 -13.64 -5.06 -1.52
C PRO A 127 -13.70 -4.82 -3.04
N ARG A 128 -14.79 -4.21 -3.52
CA ARG A 128 -15.03 -3.96 -4.95
C ARG A 128 -14.95 -2.48 -5.35
N ALA A 129 -14.19 -1.67 -4.61
CA ALA A 129 -13.93 -0.31 -5.06
C ALA A 129 -12.94 -0.32 -6.23
N SER A 130 -13.25 0.37 -7.33
CA SER A 130 -12.30 0.48 -8.45
C SER A 130 -11.07 1.31 -8.08
N VAL A 131 -11.26 2.33 -7.25
CA VAL A 131 -10.20 3.22 -6.77
C VAL A 131 -10.25 3.37 -5.26
N TYR A 132 -9.09 3.26 -4.60
CA TYR A 132 -8.90 3.59 -3.19
C TYR A 132 -8.01 4.83 -3.11
N VAL A 133 -8.41 5.82 -2.32
CA VAL A 133 -7.60 7.01 -2.06
C VAL A 133 -7.33 7.09 -0.57
N LEU A 134 -6.08 6.82 -0.21
CA LEU A 134 -5.55 6.81 1.15
C LEU A 134 -4.61 8.01 1.34
N CYS A 135 -4.51 8.52 2.57
CA CYS A 135 -3.47 9.48 2.90
C CYS A 135 -3.08 9.46 4.38
N GLY A 136 -1.89 10.01 4.64
CA GLY A 136 -1.33 10.17 5.97
C GLY A 136 -0.18 11.18 5.99
N LYS A 137 0.40 11.40 7.16
CA LYS A 137 1.58 12.30 7.32
C LYS A 137 2.89 11.53 7.27
N GLU A 138 2.84 10.21 7.20
CA GLU A 138 3.98 9.34 7.14
C GLU A 138 4.71 9.47 5.80
N SER A 139 6.03 9.29 5.83
CA SER A 139 6.81 9.17 4.61
C SER A 139 6.44 7.86 3.89
N MET A 140 6.28 7.91 2.58
CA MET A 140 6.14 6.71 1.76
C MET A 140 7.39 5.81 1.79
N GLY A 141 8.57 6.40 2.02
CA GLY A 141 9.86 5.74 1.77
C GLY A 141 10.17 5.66 0.27
N PRO A 142 11.23 4.94 -0.13
CA PRO A 142 11.49 4.56 -1.53
C PRO A 142 10.68 3.30 -1.93
N LEU A 143 10.68 2.94 -3.22
CA LEU A 143 10.18 1.62 -3.65
C LEU A 143 10.96 0.52 -2.89
N PRO A 144 10.26 -0.48 -2.31
CA PRO A 144 10.94 -1.58 -1.65
C PRO A 144 11.77 -2.38 -2.66
N ASP A 145 13.02 -2.66 -2.31
CA ASP A 145 13.92 -3.48 -3.12
C ASP A 145 14.70 -4.45 -2.22
N PRO A 146 14.13 -5.64 -1.95
CA PRO A 146 14.75 -6.61 -1.05
C PRO A 146 16.13 -7.11 -1.53
N LEU A 147 16.40 -7.07 -2.85
CA LEU A 147 17.69 -7.49 -3.41
C LEU A 147 18.85 -6.57 -3.01
N ARG A 148 18.54 -5.35 -2.56
CA ARG A 148 19.51 -4.34 -2.15
C ARG A 148 19.62 -4.19 -0.63
N VAL A 149 18.95 -5.05 0.13
CA VAL A 149 18.99 -5.02 1.59
C VAL A 149 20.19 -5.82 2.09
N ALA A 150 21.18 -5.14 2.66
CA ALA A 150 22.37 -5.78 3.21
C ALA A 150 22.10 -6.56 4.51
N ASN A 151 21.26 -6.02 5.40
CA ASN A 151 20.84 -6.68 6.65
C ASN A 151 19.38 -7.12 6.54
N LEU A 152 19.15 -8.27 5.92
CA LEU A 152 17.80 -8.78 5.66
C LEU A 152 17.02 -9.04 6.96
N SER A 153 17.64 -9.72 7.93
CA SER A 153 17.02 -10.02 9.23
C SER A 153 16.54 -8.75 9.95
N GLY A 154 17.40 -7.73 10.05
CA GLY A 154 17.01 -6.46 10.69
C GLY A 154 15.90 -5.73 9.93
N ALA A 155 15.93 -5.73 8.59
CA ALA A 155 14.91 -5.08 7.78
C ALA A 155 13.54 -5.77 7.90
N LEU A 156 13.51 -7.11 7.89
CA LEU A 156 12.27 -7.88 8.07
C LEU A 156 11.72 -7.74 9.49
N GLY A 157 12.58 -7.82 10.52
CA GLY A 157 12.17 -7.58 11.91
C GLY A 157 11.58 -6.18 12.15
N ASN A 158 12.08 -5.15 11.44
CA ASN A 158 11.49 -3.82 11.49
C ASN A 158 10.08 -3.78 10.87
N LEU A 159 9.88 -4.45 9.74
CA LEU A 159 8.57 -4.56 9.10
C LEU A 159 7.57 -5.30 10.01
N GLU A 160 8.02 -6.39 10.65
CA GLU A 160 7.23 -7.14 11.63
C GLU A 160 6.79 -6.24 12.79
N ASN A 161 7.71 -5.50 13.39
CA ASN A 161 7.41 -4.59 14.49
C ASN A 161 6.43 -3.49 14.08
N ALA A 162 6.63 -2.87 12.91
CA ALA A 162 5.75 -1.83 12.39
C ALA A 162 4.30 -2.31 12.21
N MET A 163 4.12 -3.58 11.81
CA MET A 163 2.80 -4.17 11.56
C MET A 163 2.18 -4.82 12.80
N LYS A 164 3.00 -5.20 13.80
CA LYS A 164 2.58 -5.97 14.97
C LYS A 164 1.37 -5.39 15.68
N SER A 165 1.36 -4.07 15.95
CA SER A 165 0.23 -3.42 16.60
C SER A 165 -1.04 -3.52 15.75
N SER A 166 -0.97 -3.21 14.45
CA SER A 166 -2.14 -3.27 13.59
C SER A 166 -2.71 -4.69 13.47
N LEU A 167 -1.86 -5.70 13.40
CA LEU A 167 -2.26 -7.11 13.33
C LEU A 167 -2.87 -7.59 14.65
N ALA A 168 -2.38 -7.11 15.80
CA ALA A 168 -2.88 -7.48 17.12
C ALA A 168 -4.14 -6.69 17.54
N THR A 169 -4.13 -5.35 17.40
CA THR A 169 -5.08 -4.43 18.03
C THR A 169 -5.98 -3.67 17.05
N THR A 170 -5.95 -4.00 15.75
CA THR A 170 -6.77 -3.40 14.67
C THR A 170 -6.43 -1.96 14.27
N TYR A 171 -5.37 -1.35 14.83
CA TYR A 171 -4.91 -0.01 14.45
C TYR A 171 -3.40 0.16 14.64
N PHE A 172 -2.82 1.14 13.93
CA PHE A 172 -1.43 1.55 14.11
C PHE A 172 -1.30 2.62 15.20
N ILE A 173 -0.24 2.55 15.99
CA ILE A 173 0.06 3.53 17.04
C ILE A 173 1.01 4.59 16.45
N THR A 174 0.56 5.85 16.37
CA THR A 174 1.29 6.95 15.73
C THR A 174 2.70 7.16 16.30
N LYS A 175 2.89 6.94 17.60
CA LYS A 175 4.20 7.06 18.25
C LYS A 175 5.18 6.01 17.73
N ASP A 176 4.72 4.77 17.60
CA ASP A 176 5.53 3.65 17.15
C ASP A 176 5.81 3.79 15.65
N MET A 177 4.81 4.22 14.86
CA MET A 177 4.98 4.53 13.44
C MET A 177 6.10 5.54 13.18
N LYS A 178 6.25 6.58 14.01
CA LYS A 178 7.33 7.56 13.82
C LYS A 178 8.72 6.92 13.96
N VAL A 179 8.87 5.93 14.85
CA VAL A 179 10.14 5.23 15.10
C VAL A 179 10.37 4.16 14.04
N ASP A 180 9.34 3.39 13.70
CA ASP A 180 9.44 2.23 12.83
C ASP A 180 9.55 2.61 11.35
N LEU A 181 8.90 3.70 10.93
CA LEU A 181 8.90 4.15 9.53
C LEU A 181 10.12 5.03 9.16
N GLN A 182 10.93 5.45 10.15
CA GLN A 182 12.14 6.25 9.95
C GLN A 182 13.44 5.42 9.84
N GLN A 183 13.33 4.09 9.84
CA GLN A 183 14.49 3.19 9.71
C GLN A 183 15.18 3.33 8.35
N GLN A 184 16.42 2.84 8.22
CA GLN A 184 17.22 3.04 7.01
C GLN A 184 16.86 2.10 5.84
N THR A 185 16.30 0.92 6.13
CA THR A 185 15.98 -0.13 5.13
C THR A 185 14.53 -0.57 5.26
N LEU A 186 13.84 -0.77 4.12
CA LEU A 186 12.38 -1.04 4.08
C LEU A 186 11.58 -0.01 4.91
N SER A 187 11.93 1.26 4.74
CA SER A 187 11.35 2.40 5.46
C SER A 187 10.04 2.88 4.85
N GLY A 188 9.23 3.59 5.64
CA GLY A 188 8.02 4.25 5.15
C GLY A 188 6.83 3.30 4.97
N VAL A 189 5.72 3.84 4.45
CA VAL A 189 4.46 3.07 4.39
C VAL A 189 4.42 2.01 3.29
N LEU A 190 5.27 2.11 2.25
CA LEU A 190 5.16 1.24 1.09
C LEU A 190 5.33 -0.26 1.38
N PRO A 191 6.35 -0.71 2.15
CA PRO A 191 6.48 -2.13 2.47
C PRO A 191 5.23 -2.70 3.15
N ILE A 192 4.57 -1.92 4.01
CA ILE A 192 3.34 -2.33 4.71
C ILE A 192 2.17 -2.43 3.72
N LEU A 193 2.01 -1.44 2.84
CA LEU A 193 0.96 -1.46 1.81
C LEU A 193 1.12 -2.64 0.86
N TYR A 194 2.36 -2.95 0.44
CA TYR A 194 2.68 -4.12 -0.37
C TYR A 194 2.28 -5.42 0.35
N ALA A 195 2.67 -5.56 1.63
CA ALA A 195 2.34 -6.73 2.41
C ALA A 195 0.83 -6.90 2.58
N PHE A 196 0.08 -5.84 2.87
CA PHE A 196 -1.38 -5.90 2.98
C PHE A 196 -2.08 -6.24 1.67
N ILE A 197 -1.66 -5.67 0.54
CA ILE A 197 -2.26 -5.98 -0.77
C ILE A 197 -2.06 -7.48 -1.08
N ALA A 198 -0.85 -8.02 -0.89
CA ALA A 198 -0.59 -9.44 -1.10
C ALA A 198 -1.37 -10.34 -0.14
N ARG A 199 -1.47 -9.96 1.14
CA ARG A 199 -2.22 -10.72 2.17
C ARG A 199 -3.73 -10.61 2.04
N ALA A 200 -4.23 -9.60 1.33
CA ALA A 200 -5.62 -9.47 0.92
C ALA A 200 -5.94 -10.25 -0.38
N ASP A 201 -5.06 -11.19 -0.77
CA ASP A 201 -5.15 -12.02 -1.97
C ASP A 201 -5.26 -11.22 -3.27
N LYS A 202 -4.38 -10.23 -3.42
CA LYS A 202 -4.28 -9.39 -4.61
C LYS A 202 -2.89 -9.41 -5.19
N SER A 203 -2.81 -9.22 -6.51
CA SER A 203 -1.56 -9.26 -7.26
C SER A 203 -1.20 -7.87 -7.80
N ILE A 204 -0.08 -7.30 -7.34
CA ILE A 204 0.37 -5.98 -7.82
C ILE A 204 0.86 -6.07 -9.26
N THR A 205 0.25 -5.29 -10.15
CA THR A 205 0.61 -5.27 -11.58
C THR A 205 1.58 -4.15 -11.91
N SER A 206 1.48 -2.99 -11.27
CA SER A 206 2.42 -1.87 -11.47
C SER A 206 2.41 -0.90 -10.31
N VAL A 207 3.53 -0.22 -10.10
CA VAL A 207 3.69 0.82 -9.09
C VAL A 207 4.38 2.02 -9.70
N ALA A 208 3.79 3.20 -9.53
CA ALA A 208 4.32 4.45 -10.01
C ALA A 208 4.44 5.47 -8.87
N TYR A 209 5.66 5.93 -8.61
CA TYR A 209 5.89 7.10 -7.78
C TYR A 209 5.53 8.38 -8.54
N GLY A 210 5.04 9.37 -7.82
CA GLY A 210 4.70 10.64 -8.41
C GLY A 210 4.35 11.70 -7.39
N ALA A 211 3.71 12.75 -7.86
CA ALA A 211 3.16 13.80 -7.02
C ALA A 211 1.94 14.45 -7.66
N LEU A 212 1.08 15.04 -6.84
CA LEU A 212 0.03 15.93 -7.33
C LEU A 212 0.64 17.29 -7.69
N ASN A 213 0.30 17.78 -8.89
CA ASN A 213 0.53 19.17 -9.26
C ASN A 213 -0.52 20.10 -8.62
N GLY A 214 -0.39 21.42 -8.79
CA GLY A 214 -1.33 22.40 -8.22
C GLY A 214 -2.80 22.29 -8.71
N ASN A 215 -3.04 21.55 -9.79
CA ASN A 215 -4.37 21.26 -10.31
C ASN A 215 -4.96 19.95 -9.75
N GLY A 216 -4.25 19.25 -8.86
CA GLY A 216 -4.67 17.95 -8.32
C GLY A 216 -4.59 16.83 -9.35
N ALA A 217 -3.71 16.93 -10.35
CA ALA A 217 -3.43 15.82 -11.26
C ALA A 217 -2.17 15.07 -10.80
N PHE A 218 -2.25 13.75 -10.74
CA PHE A 218 -1.10 12.88 -10.44
C PHE A 218 -0.15 12.83 -11.62
N GLN A 219 1.13 13.14 -11.37
CA GLN A 219 2.20 13.07 -12.34
C GLN A 219 3.24 12.07 -11.88
N GLU A 220 3.48 11.05 -12.69
CA GLU A 220 4.56 10.10 -12.44
C GLU A 220 5.89 10.81 -12.54
N SER A 221 6.73 10.59 -11.55
CA SER A 221 8.08 11.14 -11.51
C SER A 221 8.93 10.32 -10.55
N ALA A 222 10.24 10.29 -10.78
CA ALA A 222 11.16 9.80 -9.78
C ALA A 222 10.92 10.53 -8.43
N PRO A 223 11.22 9.91 -7.27
CA PRO A 223 11.03 10.52 -5.96
C PRO A 223 11.92 11.77 -5.80
N VAL A 224 11.45 12.92 -6.26
CA VAL A 224 12.16 14.19 -6.19
C VAL A 224 11.24 15.18 -5.49
N LYS A 225 11.72 15.76 -4.38
CA LYS A 225 11.01 16.83 -3.68
C LYS A 225 11.02 18.09 -4.56
N ARG A 226 9.98 18.28 -5.37
CA ARG A 226 9.68 19.60 -5.93
C ARG A 226 8.84 20.37 -4.91
N GLY A 227 9.28 21.59 -4.55
CA GLY A 227 8.54 22.43 -3.62
C GLY A 227 7.10 22.65 -4.10
N GLY A 228 6.13 22.50 -3.20
CA GLY A 228 4.70 22.72 -3.49
C GLY A 228 3.92 21.54 -4.09
N SER A 229 4.57 20.44 -4.49
CA SER A 229 3.87 19.22 -4.94
C SER A 229 3.54 18.27 -3.77
N ILE A 230 2.43 17.54 -3.83
CA ILE A 230 2.05 16.55 -2.81
C ILE A 230 2.56 15.17 -3.25
N PRO A 231 3.55 14.57 -2.57
CA PRO A 231 4.07 13.25 -2.93
C PRO A 231 2.98 12.18 -2.84
N GLY A 232 2.99 11.25 -3.80
CA GLY A 232 2.11 10.09 -3.77
C GLY A 232 2.64 8.90 -4.56
N VAL A 233 1.93 7.80 -4.45
CA VAL A 233 2.17 6.57 -5.18
C VAL A 233 0.85 6.04 -5.74
N ARG A 234 0.91 5.49 -6.94
CA ARG A 234 -0.19 4.72 -7.54
C ARG A 234 0.22 3.25 -7.60
N ILE A 235 -0.58 2.38 -7.00
CA ILE A 235 -0.43 0.93 -7.07
C ILE A 235 -1.63 0.37 -7.82
N ASN A 236 -1.38 -0.22 -8.98
CA ASN A 236 -2.40 -0.98 -9.70
C ASN A 236 -2.25 -2.46 -9.33
N TYR A 237 -3.37 -3.14 -9.11
CA TYR A 237 -3.40 -4.56 -8.76
C TYR A 237 -4.67 -5.22 -9.29
N THR A 238 -4.63 -6.54 -9.33
CA THR A 238 -5.79 -7.38 -9.66
C THR A 238 -6.23 -8.10 -8.40
N ASP A 239 -7.53 -8.08 -8.12
CA ASP A 239 -8.12 -8.93 -7.11
C ASP A 239 -8.16 -10.38 -7.63
N ASN A 240 -7.51 -11.32 -6.95
CA ASN A 240 -7.33 -12.67 -7.49
C ASN A 240 -8.63 -13.48 -7.48
N GLN A 241 -9.63 -13.07 -6.69
CA GLN A 241 -10.91 -13.79 -6.56
C GLN A 241 -11.90 -13.38 -7.64
N SER A 242 -12.05 -12.07 -7.87
CA SER A 242 -12.98 -11.50 -8.83
C SER A 242 -12.36 -11.28 -10.22
N GLY A 243 -11.04 -11.13 -10.29
CA GLY A 243 -10.33 -10.67 -11.49
C GLY A 243 -10.45 -9.16 -11.75
N ASP A 244 -11.09 -8.41 -10.85
CA ASP A 244 -11.29 -6.97 -11.00
C ASP A 244 -9.93 -6.23 -10.95
N SER A 245 -9.76 -5.27 -11.86
CA SER A 245 -8.60 -4.38 -11.85
C SER A 245 -8.88 -3.17 -10.95
N GLN A 246 -8.01 -2.95 -9.98
CA GLN A 246 -8.19 -1.92 -8.94
C GLN A 246 -6.94 -1.04 -8.83
N THR A 247 -7.14 0.17 -8.33
CA THR A 247 -6.06 1.15 -8.13
C THR A 247 -6.10 1.69 -6.71
N MET A 248 -4.97 1.66 -6.01
CA MET A 248 -4.78 2.38 -4.76
C MET A 248 -3.84 3.57 -4.98
N TYR A 249 -4.29 4.75 -4.57
CA TYR A 249 -3.44 5.91 -4.38
C TYR A 249 -3.16 6.10 -2.90
N TYR A 250 -1.91 6.37 -2.56
CA TYR A 250 -1.53 6.86 -1.23
C TYR A 250 -0.79 8.20 -1.37
N PHE A 251 -1.16 9.18 -0.54
CA PHE A 251 -0.51 10.50 -0.52
C PHE A 251 0.03 10.85 0.87
N THR A 252 1.23 11.43 0.90
CA THR A 252 1.76 12.08 2.11
C THR A 252 1.34 13.54 2.10
N THR A 253 0.35 13.92 2.91
CA THR A 253 -0.22 15.27 2.91
C THR A 253 -0.74 15.72 4.27
N ASP A 254 -0.75 17.03 4.50
CA ASP A 254 -1.42 17.63 5.66
C ASP A 254 -2.86 18.00 5.29
N ILE A 255 -3.82 17.30 5.89
CA ILE A 255 -5.26 17.50 5.67
C ILE A 255 -5.94 18.37 6.74
N SER A 256 -5.16 19.06 7.58
CA SER A 256 -5.71 20.15 8.40
C SER A 256 -6.20 21.29 7.50
N ASP A 257 -7.06 22.14 8.03
CA ASP A 257 -7.58 23.31 7.33
C ASP A 257 -6.46 24.23 6.84
N GLY A 258 -5.41 24.41 7.66
CA GLY A 258 -4.21 25.14 7.28
C GLY A 258 -3.43 24.45 6.16
N GLY A 259 -3.25 23.12 6.26
CA GLY A 259 -2.61 22.30 5.23
C GLY A 259 -3.32 22.40 3.88
N ILE A 260 -4.63 22.15 3.87
CA ILE A 260 -5.48 22.22 2.67
C ILE A 260 -5.50 23.63 2.07
N LYS A 261 -5.61 24.67 2.91
CA LYS A 261 -5.56 26.06 2.44
C LYS A 261 -4.23 26.39 1.75
N SER A 262 -3.12 25.88 2.30
CA SER A 262 -1.79 26.09 1.71
C SER A 262 -1.56 25.28 0.44
N ASN A 263 -2.13 24.07 0.35
CA ASN A 263 -2.00 23.18 -0.80
C ASN A 263 -3.28 22.37 -1.06
N PRO A 264 -4.22 22.88 -1.88
CA PRO A 264 -5.52 22.24 -2.10
C PRO A 264 -5.46 21.07 -3.11
N ALA A 265 -4.28 20.72 -3.62
CA ALA A 265 -4.13 19.76 -4.70
C ALA A 265 -4.72 18.37 -4.36
N PHE A 266 -4.63 17.94 -3.10
CA PHE A 266 -5.19 16.67 -2.66
C PHE A 266 -6.71 16.63 -2.76
N LEU A 267 -7.42 17.65 -2.25
CA LEU A 267 -8.87 17.70 -2.38
C LEU A 267 -9.30 17.85 -3.85
N LYS A 268 -8.58 18.63 -4.66
CA LYS A 268 -8.83 18.71 -6.11
C LYS A 268 -8.67 17.36 -6.81
N PHE A 269 -7.75 16.52 -6.36
CA PHE A 269 -7.60 15.16 -6.86
C PHE A 269 -8.80 14.31 -6.47
N CYS A 270 -9.19 14.32 -5.19
CA CYS A 270 -10.34 13.55 -4.70
C CYS A 270 -11.66 13.96 -5.37
N GLN A 271 -11.90 15.26 -5.58
CA GLN A 271 -13.10 15.81 -6.25
C GLN A 271 -13.33 15.24 -7.65
N ARG A 272 -12.27 14.84 -8.37
CA ARG A 272 -12.40 14.28 -9.73
C ARG A 272 -13.11 12.93 -9.76
N PHE A 273 -13.12 12.21 -8.64
CA PHE A 273 -13.84 10.93 -8.52
C PHE A 273 -15.32 11.11 -8.17
N GLY A 274 -15.77 12.33 -7.87
CA GLY A 274 -17.14 12.60 -7.47
C GLY A 274 -17.49 12.00 -6.11
N THR A 275 -18.67 11.39 -6.01
CA THR A 275 -19.20 10.80 -4.77
C THR A 275 -18.84 9.32 -4.67
N GLY A 276 -18.37 8.88 -3.51
CA GLY A 276 -18.06 7.47 -3.24
C GLY A 276 -18.37 7.06 -1.81
N SER A 277 -17.68 6.03 -1.31
CA SER A 277 -17.75 5.62 0.10
C SER A 277 -16.57 6.18 0.87
N SER A 278 -16.78 6.58 2.12
CA SER A 278 -15.69 6.94 3.03
C SER A 278 -15.55 5.94 4.17
N PHE A 279 -14.30 5.69 4.55
CA PHE A 279 -13.92 4.86 5.68
C PHE A 279 -13.10 5.70 6.66
N LEU A 280 -13.44 5.61 7.94
CA LEU A 280 -12.73 6.30 9.02
C LEU A 280 -12.55 5.33 10.18
N LYS A 281 -11.32 5.12 10.62
CA LYS A 281 -11.05 4.22 11.72
C LYS A 281 -9.86 4.73 12.52
N SER A 282 -10.04 4.89 13.84
CA SER A 282 -9.00 5.37 14.74
C SER A 282 -8.40 6.72 14.30
N SER A 283 -9.25 7.65 13.85
CA SER A 283 -8.85 8.95 13.27
C SER A 283 -8.44 10.01 14.30
N SER A 284 -7.99 9.57 15.50
CA SER A 284 -7.49 10.43 16.58
C SER A 284 -8.44 11.57 16.99
N TYR A 285 -9.75 11.41 16.73
CA TYR A 285 -10.79 12.42 17.00
C TYR A 285 -10.50 13.78 16.34
N LEU A 286 -9.66 13.84 15.29
CA LEU A 286 -9.22 15.12 14.70
C LEU A 286 -10.37 15.96 14.15
N MET A 287 -11.44 15.33 13.67
CA MET A 287 -12.62 16.02 13.14
C MET A 287 -13.58 16.57 14.20
N PHE A 288 -13.26 16.38 15.49
CA PHE A 288 -13.89 17.10 16.61
C PHE A 288 -13.31 18.50 16.79
N GLU A 289 -12.09 18.72 16.30
CA GLU A 289 -11.37 19.99 16.44
C GLU A 289 -11.73 20.98 15.32
N ASP A 290 -11.56 22.27 15.60
CA ASP A 290 -11.86 23.34 14.64
C ASP A 290 -10.92 23.35 13.42
N GLY A 291 -9.76 22.71 13.51
CA GLY A 291 -8.73 22.70 12.46
C GLY A 291 -8.89 21.64 11.36
N PHE A 292 -10.01 20.90 11.34
CA PHE A 292 -10.27 19.83 10.36
C PHE A 292 -11.66 19.94 9.74
N ALA A 293 -12.25 21.13 9.72
CA ALA A 293 -13.59 21.35 9.18
C ALA A 293 -13.67 21.08 7.67
N THR A 294 -12.65 21.45 6.92
CA THR A 294 -12.62 21.33 5.45
C THR A 294 -12.64 19.86 5.02
N ILE A 295 -11.82 19.00 5.63
CA ILE A 295 -11.82 17.57 5.30
C ILE A 295 -13.10 16.88 5.77
N ARG A 296 -13.62 17.23 6.95
CA ARG A 296 -14.91 16.73 7.45
C ARG A 296 -16.05 17.05 6.47
N ASN A 297 -16.13 18.30 6.02
CA ASN A 297 -17.15 18.75 5.08
C ASN A 297 -16.97 18.07 3.71
N PHE A 298 -15.73 17.92 3.23
CA PHE A 298 -15.45 17.17 2.01
C PHE A 298 -16.02 15.74 2.09
N ILE A 299 -15.75 15.01 3.18
CA ILE A 299 -16.26 13.65 3.39
C ILE A 299 -17.80 13.63 3.41
N LEU A 300 -18.45 14.54 4.14
CA LEU A 300 -19.91 14.62 4.19
C LEU A 300 -20.52 14.94 2.81
N GLU A 301 -19.88 15.79 2.01
CA GLU A 301 -20.37 16.20 0.70
C GLU A 301 -20.16 15.13 -0.39
N HIS A 302 -19.03 14.42 -0.35
CA HIS A 302 -18.60 13.50 -1.40
C HIS A 302 -18.77 12.02 -1.02
N SER A 303 -19.59 11.74 0.00
CA SER A 303 -19.93 10.37 0.37
C SER A 303 -21.42 10.06 0.23
N ASN A 304 -21.72 8.89 -0.32
CA ASN A 304 -23.04 8.25 -0.21
C ASN A 304 -23.11 7.30 0.99
N ARG A 305 -21.95 6.82 1.46
CA ARG A 305 -21.81 5.97 2.64
C ARG A 305 -20.56 6.36 3.41
N ILE A 306 -20.66 6.41 4.73
CA ILE A 306 -19.54 6.61 5.65
C ILE A 306 -19.57 5.49 6.68
N VAL A 307 -18.49 4.71 6.78
CA VAL A 307 -18.31 3.69 7.83
C VAL A 307 -17.25 4.20 8.79
N GLN A 308 -17.61 4.33 10.07
CA GLN A 308 -16.69 4.89 11.06
C GLN A 308 -16.86 4.34 12.49
N ASP A 309 -15.82 4.47 13.30
CA ASP A 309 -15.92 4.38 14.77
C ASP A 309 -16.19 5.79 15.36
N ASP A 310 -16.31 5.86 16.69
CA ASP A 310 -16.60 7.11 17.39
C ASP A 310 -15.48 8.17 17.31
N SER A 311 -14.29 7.79 16.85
CA SER A 311 -13.20 8.74 16.56
C SER A 311 -13.31 9.46 15.22
N GLY A 312 -14.30 9.12 14.39
CA GLY A 312 -14.59 9.72 13.09
C GLY A 312 -15.26 11.10 13.17
N ILE A 313 -16.24 11.34 12.29
CA ILE A 313 -17.02 12.58 12.28
C ILE A 313 -17.98 12.60 13.48
N PRO A 314 -18.04 13.69 14.28
CA PRO A 314 -18.98 13.78 15.38
C PRO A 314 -20.45 13.66 14.91
N LEU A 315 -21.29 13.02 15.71
CA LEU A 315 -22.72 12.79 15.44
C LEU A 315 -23.44 14.09 15.08
N ALA A 316 -23.07 15.21 15.73
CA ALA A 316 -23.69 16.51 15.53
C ALA A 316 -23.58 17.05 14.08
N TYR A 317 -22.65 16.54 13.27
CA TYR A 317 -22.50 16.95 11.86
C TYR A 317 -23.34 16.13 10.89
N PHE A 318 -23.97 15.04 11.32
CA PHE A 318 -24.87 14.26 10.49
C PHE A 318 -26.29 14.84 10.54
N ASN A 319 -26.64 15.61 9.52
CA ASN A 319 -28.01 16.14 9.38
C ASN A 319 -29.00 14.97 9.18
N PRO A 320 -29.99 14.79 10.08
CA PRO A 320 -30.94 13.68 10.01
C PRO A 320 -31.85 13.72 8.78
N ASP A 321 -32.02 14.87 8.10
CA ASP A 321 -32.78 14.97 6.85
C ASP A 321 -31.98 14.46 5.65
N LYS A 322 -30.65 14.36 5.77
CA LYS A 322 -29.74 13.93 4.69
C LYS A 322 -29.17 12.53 4.89
N TRP A 323 -29.11 12.07 6.14
CA TRP A 323 -28.44 10.83 6.52
C TRP A 323 -29.36 9.88 7.27
N HIS A 324 -29.27 8.60 6.92
CA HIS A 324 -29.76 7.48 7.72
C HIS A 324 -28.57 6.87 8.47
N LEU A 325 -28.68 6.75 9.80
CA LEU A 325 -27.61 6.21 10.64
C LEU A 325 -27.99 4.81 11.12
N ARG A 326 -27.08 3.85 10.90
CA ARG A 326 -27.12 2.52 11.51
C ARG A 326 -25.98 2.40 12.53
N LEU A 327 -26.32 1.95 13.72
CA LEU A 327 -25.38 1.78 14.84
C LEU A 327 -25.17 0.29 15.07
N PHE A 328 -23.96 -0.08 15.50
CA PHE A 328 -23.57 -1.46 15.79
C PHE A 328 -22.63 -1.53 16.99
N GLY A 329 -22.76 -2.60 17.78
CA GLY A 329 -21.94 -2.85 18.97
C GLY A 329 -22.35 -1.98 20.17
N SER A 330 -21.36 -1.54 20.94
CA SER A 330 -21.54 -0.85 22.23
C SER A 330 -20.77 0.46 22.26
N TYR A 331 -21.46 1.58 22.53
CA TYR A 331 -20.81 2.84 22.85
C TYR A 331 -20.69 3.00 24.38
N LEU A 332 -19.44 3.17 24.85
CA LEU A 332 -19.13 3.38 26.28
C LEU A 332 -18.62 4.80 26.50
N ARG A 333 -17.41 5.07 26.01
CA ARG A 333 -16.72 6.37 26.00
C ARG A 333 -15.48 6.25 25.13
N PRO A 334 -14.90 7.36 24.67
CA PRO A 334 -13.54 7.35 24.12
C PRO A 334 -12.53 6.74 25.09
N ILE A 335 -11.40 6.25 24.56
CA ILE A 335 -10.25 5.83 25.38
C ILE A 335 -9.72 7.01 26.21
N GLU A 336 -8.96 6.74 27.26
CA GLU A 336 -8.55 7.76 28.23
C GLU A 336 -7.86 8.98 27.59
N LEU A 337 -7.05 8.76 26.55
CA LEU A 337 -6.37 9.81 25.79
C LEU A 337 -7.34 10.81 25.10
N PHE A 338 -8.57 10.38 24.82
CA PHE A 338 -9.56 11.13 24.05
C PHE A 338 -10.87 11.33 24.81
N LYS A 339 -10.87 11.15 26.14
CA LYS A 339 -12.09 11.16 26.97
C LYS A 339 -12.93 12.43 26.85
N GLN A 340 -12.32 13.56 26.49
CA GLN A 340 -13.00 14.84 26.26
C GLN A 340 -13.97 14.80 25.08
N HIS A 341 -13.82 13.87 24.14
CA HIS A 341 -14.66 13.74 22.94
C HIS A 341 -15.89 12.84 23.16
N TYR A 342 -16.27 12.60 24.41
CA TYR A 342 -17.48 11.86 24.72
C TYR A 342 -18.72 12.53 24.11
N GLN A 343 -19.62 11.74 23.54
CA GLN A 343 -20.83 12.21 22.86
C GLN A 343 -22.08 11.72 23.61
N PRO A 344 -22.67 12.52 24.53
CA PRO A 344 -23.85 12.12 25.29
C PRO A 344 -25.02 11.69 24.40
N ARG A 345 -25.24 12.41 23.29
CA ARG A 345 -26.30 12.06 22.34
C ARG A 345 -26.06 10.73 21.63
N LEU A 346 -24.81 10.36 21.37
CA LEU A 346 -24.49 9.05 20.81
C LEU A 346 -24.80 7.94 21.82
N GLN A 347 -24.48 8.14 23.10
CA GLN A 347 -24.85 7.21 24.17
C GLN A 347 -26.36 7.00 24.25
N GLU A 348 -27.14 8.08 24.19
CA GLU A 348 -28.61 8.00 24.19
C GLU A 348 -29.13 7.18 23.00
N LEU A 349 -28.57 7.39 21.79
CA LEU A 349 -28.98 6.62 20.62
C LEU A 349 -28.68 5.13 20.79
N PHE A 350 -27.48 4.76 21.25
CA PHE A 350 -27.14 3.36 21.53
C PHE A 350 -28.06 2.73 22.58
N ALA A 351 -28.40 3.47 23.64
CA ALA A 351 -29.32 3.00 24.68
C ALA A 351 -30.76 2.81 24.18
N GLN A 352 -31.20 3.64 23.24
CA GLN A 352 -32.57 3.61 22.70
C GLN A 352 -32.75 2.62 21.54
N SER A 353 -31.73 2.38 20.73
CA SER A 353 -31.86 1.61 19.49
C SER A 353 -31.49 0.13 19.60
N ASN A 354 -30.97 -0.32 20.76
CA ASN A 354 -30.44 -1.67 20.98
C ASN A 354 -29.69 -2.25 19.75
N PRO A 355 -28.56 -1.65 19.34
CA PRO A 355 -27.83 -2.00 18.14
C PRO A 355 -27.50 -3.49 18.00
N PRO A 356 -27.49 -4.05 16.78
CA PRO A 356 -26.93 -5.38 16.57
C PRO A 356 -25.46 -5.45 17.01
N PRO A 357 -24.99 -6.61 17.54
CA PRO A 357 -23.65 -6.72 18.08
C PRO A 357 -22.57 -6.67 16.99
N LEU A 358 -21.35 -6.34 17.41
CA LEU A 358 -20.12 -6.59 16.66
C LEU A 358 -19.41 -7.79 17.28
N ASP A 359 -18.97 -8.74 16.47
CA ASP A 359 -18.19 -9.89 16.93
C ASP A 359 -16.68 -9.74 16.70
N PHE A 360 -16.27 -8.56 16.23
CA PHE A 360 -14.90 -8.17 15.91
C PHE A 360 -14.57 -6.79 16.50
N GLY A 361 -13.30 -6.50 16.72
CA GLY A 361 -12.83 -5.22 17.24
C GLY A 361 -12.76 -4.16 16.13
N PHE A 362 -13.02 -2.90 16.48
CA PHE A 362 -13.03 -1.81 15.51
C PHE A 362 -12.59 -0.48 16.17
N GLY A 363 -11.91 0.37 15.40
CA GLY A 363 -11.35 1.62 15.92
C GLY A 363 -10.35 1.37 17.06
N TYR A 364 -10.36 2.25 18.07
CA TYR A 364 -9.52 2.11 19.27
C TYR A 364 -9.96 0.97 20.21
N ARG A 365 -11.11 0.33 19.94
CA ARG A 365 -11.71 -0.71 20.78
C ARG A 365 -11.47 -2.10 20.19
N TRP A 366 -10.32 -2.66 20.50
CA TRP A 366 -9.92 -4.00 20.02
C TRP A 366 -10.72 -5.14 20.66
N ASN A 367 -11.24 -4.93 21.89
CA ASN A 367 -12.23 -5.81 22.51
C ASN A 367 -13.60 -5.56 21.86
N TYR A 368 -14.08 -6.53 21.08
CA TYR A 368 -15.33 -6.41 20.31
C TYR A 368 -16.55 -6.06 21.18
N LYS A 369 -16.56 -6.46 22.45
CA LYS A 369 -17.66 -6.15 23.40
C LYS A 369 -17.79 -4.66 23.72
N GLU A 370 -16.73 -3.89 23.47
CA GLU A 370 -16.64 -2.46 23.69
C GLU A 370 -16.52 -1.68 22.37
N ALA A 371 -16.51 -2.37 21.24
CA ALA A 371 -16.38 -1.77 19.93
C ALA A 371 -17.73 -1.17 19.51
N ASN A 372 -17.66 -0.03 18.84
CA ASN A 372 -18.79 0.61 18.19
C ASN A 372 -18.46 0.84 16.73
N LEU A 373 -19.49 0.81 15.90
CA LEU A 373 -19.41 1.18 14.49
C LEU A 373 -20.69 1.90 14.12
N MET A 374 -20.55 3.02 13.41
CA MET A 374 -21.64 3.78 12.83
C MET A 374 -21.49 3.75 11.30
N VAL A 375 -22.58 3.42 10.63
CA VAL A 375 -22.72 3.58 9.18
C VAL A 375 -23.72 4.68 8.90
N ALA A 376 -23.27 5.72 8.22
CA ALA A 376 -24.13 6.77 7.70
C ALA A 376 -24.36 6.54 6.21
N GLU A 377 -25.62 6.44 5.80
CA GLU A 377 -26.02 6.35 4.39
C GLU A 377 -26.83 7.56 3.99
N ARG A 378 -26.52 8.09 2.81
CA ARG A 378 -27.22 9.24 2.26
C ARG A 378 -28.62 8.83 1.82
N LYS A 379 -29.63 9.63 2.22
CA LYS A 379 -31.05 9.40 1.91
C LYS A 379 -31.40 9.68 0.46
#